data_AF-A0A2Y9A3C8-F1
#
_entry.id   AF-A0A2Y9A3C8-F1
#
_cell.length_a   1.000
_cell.length_b   1.000
_cell.length_c   1.000
_cell.angle_alpha   90.00
_cell.angle_beta   90.00
_cell.angle_gamma   90.00
#
_symmetry.space_group_name_H-M   'P 1'
#
loop_
_entity.id
_entity.type
_entity.pdbx_description
1 polymer ?
#
loop_
_entity_poly.entity_id
_entity_poly.type
_entity_poly.pdbx_seq_one_letter_code
_entity_poly.pdbx_strand_id
1 'polypeptide(L)'
;MSPTDPTAGPRPEICGAPVLVLGRHRSGTSCLAASRKEAGLCPGAVNREPPHDRKGNHETRAITDLNDRVFANLDATRDKPPRGPVPWTPEQEAGRNALLATYPKGRVWGFNEPRTVLTLERCRAALPVGPLAGSLRTPLAAVAASLAGRNKFPQARAVALAGLQGPPAGRHVRDRVSPRRYRRTARRLRHGTGPSPDAAGPYGAAGGVRLFRQLAQGQRRPGRHRYLTRSGPSRRRAERAPDSSAPFLSILIVAYDIRREILRTLASAPPPLQRQVDPSECEIVALANGSPEPLARPDAPETVRLVRTAPEDAAPSPVFAINSTVRGICRGETLLICIDGARMFSALLVRRTIDMLARWPEATSYVQSRHTGSEPNGKAVTTGYAQAAEDALMATVTRQEDLDALWEISVLAGCHRPNRPILQNESNALGMSRATWTALGDYNEGFTRPGGGLCNLELFSRMLSRTDGPAILLDGEATFHQFHGGAATAHPVYFAASKAEFAAATGSDYAWPPRSFLIAPAIAYDRPSSAERGG
;
A
#
# COMPACT_ATOMS: atom_id res chain seq x y z
N MET A 1 -5.77 7.73 -33.51
CA MET A 1 -6.91 6.80 -33.64
C MET A 1 -6.37 5.38 -33.61
N SER A 2 -6.69 4.57 -32.59
CA SER A 2 -6.32 3.15 -32.59
C SER A 2 -7.29 2.36 -33.47
N PRO A 3 -6.84 1.31 -34.19
CA PRO A 3 -7.70 0.58 -35.11
C PRO A 3 -8.74 -0.22 -34.34
N THR A 4 -10.01 -0.04 -34.69
CA THR A 4 -11.14 -0.84 -34.21
C THR A 4 -11.19 -2.17 -34.94
N ASP A 5 -11.15 -3.25 -34.18
CA ASP A 5 -11.38 -4.62 -34.65
C ASP A 5 -12.78 -4.74 -35.31
N PRO A 6 -12.89 -5.10 -36.60
CA PRO A 6 -14.14 -5.12 -37.35
C PRO A 6 -15.08 -6.29 -36.99
N THR A 7 -14.70 -7.17 -36.06
CA THR A 7 -15.52 -8.33 -35.66
C THR A 7 -16.42 -8.10 -34.44
N ALA A 8 -16.29 -6.95 -33.76
CA ALA A 8 -17.07 -6.66 -32.56
C ALA A 8 -18.46 -6.11 -32.91
N GLY A 9 -19.52 -6.87 -32.60
CA GLY A 9 -20.91 -6.40 -32.75
C GLY A 9 -21.19 -5.07 -32.00
N PRO A 10 -22.26 -4.35 -32.34
CA PRO A 10 -22.53 -3.00 -31.83
C PRO A 10 -22.54 -2.99 -30.30
N ARG A 11 -21.79 -2.04 -29.71
CA ARG A 11 -21.72 -1.89 -28.26
C ARG A 11 -23.06 -1.44 -27.72
N PRO A 12 -23.53 -1.99 -26.58
CA PRO A 12 -24.76 -1.54 -25.95
C PRO A 12 -24.63 -0.08 -25.47
N GLU A 13 -25.69 0.71 -25.64
CA GLU A 13 -25.80 2.04 -25.04
C GLU A 13 -26.04 1.91 -23.53
N ILE A 14 -24.98 2.05 -22.73
CA ILE A 14 -25.07 1.96 -21.28
C ILE A 14 -24.65 3.29 -20.64
N CYS A 15 -25.47 3.82 -19.74
CA CYS A 15 -25.20 5.10 -19.05
C CYS A 15 -24.78 4.84 -17.59
N GLY A 16 -23.54 5.20 -17.24
CA GLY A 16 -22.96 5.03 -15.90
C GLY A 16 -21.91 3.90 -15.80
N ALA A 17 -21.00 4.02 -14.85
CA ALA A 17 -19.90 3.07 -14.67
C ALA A 17 -20.34 1.83 -13.85
N PRO A 18 -20.28 0.61 -14.40
CA PRO A 18 -20.75 -0.60 -13.72
C PRO A 18 -19.84 -1.03 -12.57
N VAL A 19 -20.42 -1.68 -11.56
CA VAL A 19 -19.67 -2.34 -10.47
C VAL A 19 -19.76 -3.86 -10.64
N LEU A 20 -18.71 -4.48 -11.16
CA LEU A 20 -18.61 -5.94 -11.24
C LEU A 20 -18.08 -6.48 -9.92
N VAL A 21 -18.79 -7.40 -9.29
CA VAL A 21 -18.32 -8.13 -8.09
C VAL A 21 -17.74 -9.48 -8.52
N LEU A 22 -16.40 -9.56 -8.49
CA LEU A 22 -15.65 -10.70 -9.04
C LEU A 22 -14.90 -11.46 -7.96
N GLY A 23 -14.75 -12.78 -8.12
CA GLY A 23 -13.90 -13.61 -7.26
C GLY A 23 -14.37 -15.06 -7.24
N ARG A 24 -13.45 -16.03 -7.30
CA ARG A 24 -13.81 -17.46 -7.45
C ARG A 24 -14.53 -18.10 -6.24
N HIS A 25 -14.68 -17.42 -5.11
CA HIS A 25 -15.29 -17.99 -3.90
C HIS A 25 -16.62 -17.31 -3.52
N ARG A 26 -17.72 -18.08 -3.59
CA ARG A 26 -19.11 -17.62 -3.38
C ARG A 26 -19.30 -16.80 -2.11
N SER A 27 -18.89 -17.30 -0.94
CA SER A 27 -19.17 -16.59 0.32
C SER A 27 -18.48 -15.22 0.50
N GLY A 28 -17.40 -14.92 -0.22
CA GLY A 28 -16.75 -13.60 -0.19
C GLY A 28 -17.43 -12.61 -1.14
N THR A 29 -17.75 -13.06 -2.34
CA THR A 29 -18.43 -12.25 -3.35
C THR A 29 -19.89 -12.00 -2.99
N SER A 30 -20.60 -12.98 -2.38
CA SER A 30 -21.97 -12.80 -1.87
C SER A 30 -22.07 -11.70 -0.82
N CYS A 31 -21.12 -11.62 0.12
CA CYS A 31 -21.10 -10.58 1.16
C CYS A 31 -20.89 -9.19 0.55
N LEU A 32 -19.94 -9.08 -0.37
CA LEU A 32 -19.65 -7.81 -1.06
C LEU A 32 -20.84 -7.38 -1.94
N ALA A 33 -21.48 -8.31 -2.64
CA ALA A 33 -22.67 -8.05 -3.45
C ALA A 33 -23.85 -7.58 -2.59
N ALA A 34 -24.11 -8.24 -1.46
CA ALA A 34 -25.15 -7.85 -0.51
C ALA A 34 -24.92 -6.44 0.05
N SER A 35 -23.71 -6.15 0.53
CA SER A 35 -23.36 -4.82 1.07
C SER A 35 -23.46 -3.70 0.01
N ARG A 36 -23.17 -4.00 -1.26
CA ARG A 36 -23.32 -3.03 -2.35
C ARG A 36 -24.78 -2.77 -2.71
N LYS A 37 -25.61 -3.81 -2.69
CA LYS A 37 -27.06 -3.69 -2.88
C LYS A 37 -27.69 -2.79 -1.81
N GLU A 38 -27.34 -3.00 -0.54
CA GLU A 38 -27.75 -2.12 0.57
C GLU A 38 -27.28 -0.66 0.38
N ALA A 39 -26.12 -0.47 -0.25
CA ALA A 39 -25.58 0.84 -0.59
C ALA A 39 -26.19 1.46 -1.87
N GLY A 40 -27.26 0.87 -2.43
CA GLY A 40 -27.99 1.40 -3.58
C GLY A 40 -27.52 0.90 -4.96
N LEU A 41 -26.62 -0.09 -5.03
CA LEU A 41 -26.32 -0.79 -6.27
C LEU A 41 -27.60 -1.51 -6.75
N CYS A 42 -27.91 -1.38 -8.04
CA CYS A 42 -28.96 -2.18 -8.69
C CYS A 42 -28.33 -3.47 -9.25
N PRO A 43 -28.35 -4.59 -8.51
CA PRO A 43 -28.07 -5.88 -9.12
C PRO A 43 -29.24 -6.23 -10.04
N GLY A 44 -28.97 -6.87 -11.18
CA GLY A 44 -30.02 -7.43 -12.03
C GLY A 44 -30.82 -8.54 -11.30
N ALA A 45 -31.53 -9.39 -12.04
CA ALA A 45 -32.20 -10.55 -11.44
C ALA A 45 -31.17 -11.49 -10.77
N VAL A 46 -31.19 -11.54 -9.43
CA VAL A 46 -30.25 -12.32 -8.61
C VAL A 46 -30.91 -13.53 -7.97
N ASN A 47 -30.17 -14.63 -7.89
CA ASN A 47 -30.60 -15.83 -7.19
C ASN A 47 -30.57 -15.60 -5.66
N ARG A 48 -31.71 -15.82 -4.99
CA ARG A 48 -31.92 -15.56 -3.57
C ARG A 48 -31.91 -16.81 -2.70
N GLU A 49 -32.03 -18.01 -3.28
CA GLU A 49 -32.16 -19.28 -2.52
C GLU A 49 -31.56 -20.50 -3.26
N PRO A 50 -30.23 -20.67 -3.31
CA PRO A 50 -29.61 -21.89 -3.83
C PRO A 50 -29.61 -23.04 -2.80
N PRO A 51 -29.54 -24.32 -3.24
CA PRO A 51 -29.69 -25.51 -2.38
C PRO A 51 -28.75 -25.62 -1.17
N HIS A 52 -27.61 -24.90 -1.20
CA HIS A 52 -26.57 -24.97 -0.17
C HIS A 52 -26.29 -23.63 0.53
N ASP A 53 -27.09 -22.58 0.29
CA ASP A 53 -26.91 -21.28 0.94
C ASP A 53 -28.26 -20.59 1.22
N ARG A 54 -28.79 -20.80 2.45
CA ARG A 54 -30.05 -20.20 2.96
C ARG A 54 -30.06 -18.65 2.96
N LYS A 55 -28.95 -17.98 2.64
CA LYS A 55 -28.84 -16.51 2.61
C LYS A 55 -28.83 -15.91 1.20
N GLY A 56 -28.84 -16.74 0.16
CA GLY A 56 -28.72 -16.31 -1.23
C GLY A 56 -27.28 -15.98 -1.64
N ASN A 57 -26.86 -16.46 -2.81
CA ASN A 57 -25.52 -16.18 -3.33
C ASN A 57 -25.41 -14.83 -4.06
N HIS A 58 -26.55 -14.14 -4.26
CA HIS A 58 -26.64 -12.88 -5.00
C HIS A 58 -26.04 -12.97 -6.40
N GLU A 59 -25.97 -14.17 -6.99
CA GLU A 59 -25.43 -14.38 -8.34
C GLU A 59 -26.48 -14.00 -9.37
N THR A 60 -26.07 -13.31 -10.44
CA THR A 60 -26.99 -12.93 -11.52
C THR A 60 -27.20 -14.12 -12.45
N ARG A 61 -28.40 -14.71 -12.42
CA ARG A 61 -28.70 -15.97 -13.13
C ARG A 61 -28.41 -15.88 -14.63
N ALA A 62 -28.81 -14.80 -15.28
CA ALA A 62 -28.54 -14.61 -16.71
C ALA A 62 -27.04 -14.53 -17.06
N ILE A 63 -26.20 -13.98 -16.16
CA ILE A 63 -24.74 -13.97 -16.32
C ILE A 63 -24.17 -15.37 -16.06
N THR A 64 -24.72 -16.09 -15.07
CA THR A 64 -24.40 -17.49 -14.82
C THR A 64 -24.67 -18.36 -16.04
N ASP A 65 -25.86 -18.25 -16.65
CA ASP A 65 -26.26 -19.03 -17.84
C ASP A 65 -25.47 -18.64 -19.09
N LEU A 66 -25.04 -17.38 -19.21
CA LEU A 66 -24.10 -16.95 -20.27
C LEU A 66 -22.73 -17.62 -20.10
N ASN A 67 -22.17 -17.59 -18.89
CA ASN A 67 -20.90 -18.25 -18.61
C ASN A 67 -21.00 -19.78 -18.74
N ASP A 68 -22.14 -20.39 -18.39
CA ASP A 68 -22.37 -21.83 -18.60
C ASP A 68 -22.31 -22.19 -20.09
N ARG A 69 -22.92 -21.39 -20.96
CA ARG A 69 -22.85 -21.58 -22.42
C ARG A 69 -21.43 -21.40 -22.98
N VAL A 70 -20.68 -20.44 -22.45
CA VAL A 70 -19.27 -20.23 -22.84
C VAL A 70 -18.40 -21.42 -22.41
N PHE A 71 -18.60 -21.95 -21.21
CA PHE A 71 -17.79 -23.04 -20.69
C PHE A 71 -18.19 -24.43 -21.21
N ALA A 72 -19.45 -24.63 -21.63
CA ALA A 72 -19.91 -25.87 -22.24
C ALA A 72 -19.07 -26.24 -23.47
N ASN A 73 -18.61 -25.25 -24.23
CA ASN A 73 -17.78 -25.44 -25.43
C ASN A 73 -16.30 -25.76 -25.12
N LEU A 74 -15.89 -25.77 -23.84
CA LEU A 74 -14.48 -25.88 -23.42
C LEU A 74 -14.20 -27.01 -22.43
N ASP A 75 -15.20 -27.87 -22.15
CA ASP A 75 -15.16 -28.87 -21.07
C ASP A 75 -14.60 -28.27 -19.74
N ALA A 76 -14.98 -27.01 -19.49
CA ALA A 76 -14.50 -26.21 -18.38
C ALA A 76 -15.60 -26.08 -17.32
N THR A 77 -15.19 -26.13 -16.06
CA THR A 77 -16.09 -25.89 -14.92
C THR A 77 -15.43 -24.96 -13.92
N ARG A 78 -16.15 -24.56 -12.87
CA ARG A 78 -15.57 -23.77 -11.76
C ARG A 78 -14.32 -24.43 -11.18
N ASP A 79 -14.35 -25.76 -11.07
CA ASP A 79 -13.33 -26.57 -10.40
C ASP A 79 -12.33 -27.22 -11.40
N LYS A 80 -12.55 -26.96 -12.70
CA LYS A 80 -11.69 -27.30 -13.85
C LYS A 80 -11.64 -26.08 -14.80
N PRO A 81 -10.92 -25.00 -14.43
CA PRO A 81 -10.86 -23.79 -15.25
C PRO A 81 -10.17 -24.05 -16.60
N PRO A 82 -10.48 -23.27 -17.64
CA PRO A 82 -9.82 -23.38 -18.93
C PRO A 82 -8.32 -23.05 -18.79
N ARG A 83 -7.46 -23.77 -19.53
CA ARG A 83 -5.99 -23.62 -19.48
C ARG A 83 -5.45 -22.55 -20.44
N GLY A 84 -6.30 -21.97 -21.27
CA GLY A 84 -5.94 -20.98 -22.29
C GLY A 84 -7.04 -19.93 -22.50
N PRO A 85 -6.92 -19.09 -23.54
CA PRO A 85 -7.93 -18.10 -23.89
C PRO A 85 -9.30 -18.77 -24.05
N VAL A 86 -10.34 -18.08 -23.60
CA VAL A 86 -11.73 -18.53 -23.73
C VAL A 86 -12.28 -17.88 -25.01
N PRO A 87 -12.33 -18.59 -26.16
CA PRO A 87 -12.95 -18.05 -27.36
C PRO A 87 -14.46 -17.86 -27.14
N TRP A 88 -14.99 -16.77 -27.64
CA TRP A 88 -16.42 -16.47 -27.63
C TRP A 88 -16.95 -16.54 -29.06
N THR A 89 -18.14 -17.11 -29.24
CA THR A 89 -18.83 -17.05 -30.54
C THR A 89 -19.55 -15.70 -30.70
N PRO A 90 -19.82 -15.24 -31.93
CA PRO A 90 -20.60 -14.02 -32.17
C PRO A 90 -21.96 -14.01 -31.45
N GLU A 91 -22.63 -15.17 -31.34
CA GLU A 91 -23.90 -15.32 -30.64
C GLU A 91 -23.76 -15.11 -29.12
N GLN A 92 -22.65 -15.57 -28.53
CA GLN A 92 -22.35 -15.36 -27.12
C GLN A 92 -22.04 -13.88 -26.84
N GLU A 93 -21.33 -13.21 -27.74
CA GLU A 93 -21.05 -11.78 -27.65
C GLU A 93 -22.33 -10.92 -27.81
N ALA A 94 -23.20 -11.29 -28.75
CA ALA A 94 -24.52 -10.68 -28.92
C ALA A 94 -25.40 -10.90 -27.68
N GLY A 95 -25.40 -12.12 -27.12
CA GLY A 95 -26.11 -12.46 -25.89
C GLY A 95 -25.63 -11.65 -24.66
N ARG A 96 -24.31 -11.42 -24.54
CA ARG A 96 -23.75 -10.49 -23.55
C ARG A 96 -24.28 -9.07 -23.76
N ASN A 97 -24.21 -8.54 -24.98
CA ASN A 97 -24.62 -7.16 -25.26
C ASN A 97 -26.11 -6.94 -24.95
N ALA A 98 -26.97 -7.87 -25.38
CA ALA A 98 -28.39 -7.85 -25.06
C ALA A 98 -28.63 -7.87 -23.54
N LEU A 99 -27.92 -8.74 -22.81
CA LEU A 99 -28.02 -8.83 -21.36
C LEU A 99 -27.57 -7.55 -20.66
N LEU A 100 -26.45 -6.95 -21.07
CA LEU A 100 -25.95 -5.71 -20.50
C LEU A 100 -26.88 -4.52 -20.78
N ALA A 101 -27.59 -4.52 -21.92
CA ALA A 101 -28.57 -3.49 -22.27
C ALA A 101 -29.83 -3.52 -21.36
N THR A 102 -30.09 -4.63 -20.65
CA THR A 102 -31.23 -4.71 -19.71
C THR A 102 -31.01 -3.96 -18.39
N TYR A 103 -29.79 -3.51 -18.11
CA TYR A 103 -29.50 -2.77 -16.88
C TYR A 103 -29.97 -1.31 -16.95
N PRO A 104 -30.46 -0.75 -15.84
CA PRO A 104 -31.10 0.57 -15.85
C PRO A 104 -30.12 1.70 -16.21
N LYS A 105 -30.51 2.56 -17.15
CA LYS A 105 -29.80 3.80 -17.47
C LYS A 105 -29.91 4.80 -16.29
N GLY A 106 -28.82 5.48 -15.94
CA GLY A 106 -28.81 6.56 -14.94
C GLY A 106 -28.75 6.11 -13.46
N ARG A 107 -28.63 4.82 -13.18
CA ARG A 107 -28.39 4.28 -11.82
C ARG A 107 -27.04 3.56 -11.77
N VAL A 108 -26.45 3.48 -10.56
CA VAL A 108 -25.27 2.62 -10.35
C VAL A 108 -25.73 1.17 -10.39
N TRP A 109 -25.29 0.43 -11.40
CA TRP A 109 -25.69 -0.95 -11.65
C TRP A 109 -24.48 -1.91 -11.66
N GLY A 110 -24.74 -3.20 -11.52
CA GLY A 110 -23.67 -4.19 -11.48
C GLY A 110 -24.18 -5.62 -11.33
N PHE A 111 -23.27 -6.57 -11.37
CA PHE A 111 -23.59 -7.99 -11.16
C PHE A 111 -22.51 -8.70 -10.36
N ASN A 112 -22.90 -9.81 -9.76
CA ASN A 112 -22.00 -10.74 -9.08
C ASN A 112 -22.06 -12.07 -9.81
N GLU A 113 -20.91 -12.51 -10.32
CA GLU A 113 -20.75 -13.88 -10.80
C GLU A 113 -19.26 -14.26 -10.67
N PRO A 114 -18.93 -15.24 -9.80
CA PRO A 114 -17.56 -15.65 -9.50
C PRO A 114 -16.66 -16.03 -10.68
N ARG A 115 -17.23 -16.62 -11.74
CA ARG A 115 -16.50 -17.16 -12.89
C ARG A 115 -16.24 -16.12 -13.98
N THR A 116 -16.87 -14.95 -13.90
CA THR A 116 -16.66 -13.84 -14.83
C THR A 116 -15.22 -13.35 -14.84
N VAL A 117 -14.43 -13.64 -13.79
CA VAL A 117 -12.97 -13.40 -13.81
C VAL A 117 -12.26 -14.15 -14.95
N LEU A 118 -12.81 -15.28 -15.42
CA LEU A 118 -12.26 -16.10 -16.52
C LEU A 118 -12.71 -15.63 -17.90
N THR A 119 -13.77 -14.82 -17.94
CA THR A 119 -14.31 -14.23 -19.16
C THR A 119 -14.19 -12.72 -19.18
N LEU A 120 -13.40 -12.15 -18.25
CA LEU A 120 -13.38 -10.72 -17.95
C LEU A 120 -12.96 -9.87 -19.15
N GLU A 121 -11.99 -10.32 -19.94
CA GLU A 121 -11.50 -9.58 -21.10
C GLU A 121 -12.60 -9.36 -22.15
N ARG A 122 -13.39 -10.41 -22.43
CA ARG A 122 -14.52 -10.35 -23.35
C ARG A 122 -15.70 -9.58 -22.76
N CYS A 123 -15.95 -9.69 -21.45
CA CYS A 123 -16.93 -8.83 -20.78
C CYS A 123 -16.55 -7.35 -20.83
N ARG A 124 -15.26 -7.01 -20.71
CA ARG A 124 -14.76 -5.62 -20.77
C ARG A 124 -14.93 -4.99 -22.16
N ALA A 125 -14.90 -5.77 -23.24
CA ALA A 125 -15.04 -5.26 -24.60
C ALA A 125 -16.39 -4.53 -24.85
N ALA A 126 -17.43 -4.86 -24.07
CA ALA A 126 -18.77 -4.29 -24.17
C ALA A 126 -19.15 -3.33 -23.03
N LEU A 127 -18.25 -3.08 -22.07
CA LEU A 127 -18.52 -2.21 -20.92
C LEU A 127 -17.84 -0.85 -21.10
N PRO A 128 -18.48 0.27 -20.71
CA PRO A 128 -17.80 1.54 -20.58
C PRO A 128 -16.68 1.44 -19.53
N VAL A 129 -15.59 2.20 -19.71
CA VAL A 129 -14.44 2.18 -18.79
C VAL A 129 -14.91 2.54 -17.37
N GLY A 130 -14.95 1.54 -16.47
CA GLY A 130 -15.53 1.67 -15.13
C GLY A 130 -14.77 0.90 -14.04
N PRO A 131 -15.07 1.15 -12.75
CA PRO A 131 -14.36 0.55 -11.63
C PRO A 131 -14.78 -0.91 -11.37
N LEU A 132 -13.79 -1.81 -11.26
CA LEU A 132 -14.02 -3.22 -10.89
C LEU A 132 -13.90 -3.43 -9.37
N ALA A 133 -14.81 -4.21 -8.78
CA ALA A 133 -14.77 -4.60 -7.38
C ALA A 133 -14.46 -6.11 -7.24
N GLY A 134 -13.26 -6.44 -6.78
CA GLY A 134 -12.84 -7.83 -6.56
C GLY A 134 -12.85 -8.22 -5.09
N SER A 135 -13.29 -9.45 -4.78
CA SER A 135 -13.04 -10.09 -3.48
C SER A 135 -11.82 -10.99 -3.58
N LEU A 136 -10.67 -10.50 -3.12
CA LEU A 136 -9.44 -11.30 -2.97
C LEU A 136 -9.34 -11.85 -1.55
N ARG A 137 -9.14 -13.17 -1.41
CA ARG A 137 -8.87 -13.81 -0.12
C ARG A 137 -7.38 -14.07 0.04
N THR A 138 -6.86 -13.70 1.21
CA THR A 138 -5.45 -13.87 1.60
C THR A 138 -5.40 -14.37 3.05
N PRO A 139 -4.36 -15.13 3.46
CA PRO A 139 -3.22 -15.59 2.64
C PRO A 139 -3.60 -16.74 1.69
N LEU A 140 -2.82 -16.90 0.61
CA LEU A 140 -3.01 -17.96 -0.39
C LEU A 140 -3.05 -19.35 0.26
N ALA A 141 -2.22 -19.57 1.28
CA ALA A 141 -2.18 -20.81 2.06
C ALA A 141 -3.50 -21.11 2.77
N ALA A 142 -4.19 -20.12 3.34
CA ALA A 142 -5.48 -20.31 3.99
C ALA A 142 -6.60 -20.61 2.97
N VAL A 143 -6.49 -20.03 1.76
CA VAL A 143 -7.41 -20.32 0.66
C VAL A 143 -7.18 -21.73 0.12
N ALA A 144 -5.93 -22.13 -0.09
CA ALA A 144 -5.55 -23.47 -0.51
C ALA A 144 -5.97 -24.51 0.54
N ALA A 145 -5.68 -24.29 1.83
CA ALA A 145 -6.11 -25.17 2.91
C ALA A 145 -7.65 -25.31 2.98
N SER A 146 -8.38 -24.21 2.77
CA SER A 146 -9.85 -24.25 2.70
C SER A 146 -10.35 -25.03 1.47
N LEU A 147 -9.69 -24.93 0.31
CA LEU A 147 -10.04 -25.69 -0.89
C LEU A 147 -9.72 -27.17 -0.72
N ALA A 148 -8.55 -27.51 -0.16
CA ALA A 148 -8.14 -28.88 0.14
C ALA A 148 -9.12 -29.53 1.13
N GLY A 149 -9.43 -28.86 2.25
CA GLY A 149 -10.32 -29.39 3.28
C GLY A 149 -11.78 -29.53 2.82
N ARG A 150 -12.32 -28.55 2.09
CA ARG A 150 -13.72 -28.59 1.65
C ARG A 150 -13.96 -29.55 0.48
N ASN A 151 -13.07 -29.54 -0.51
CA ASN A 151 -13.26 -30.26 -1.77
C ASN A 151 -12.47 -31.57 -1.84
N LYS A 152 -11.71 -31.92 -0.80
CA LYS A 152 -10.78 -33.06 -0.78
C LYS A 152 -9.78 -33.04 -1.95
N PHE A 153 -9.38 -31.83 -2.39
CA PHE A 153 -8.41 -31.70 -3.47
C PHE A 153 -6.98 -31.97 -2.96
N PRO A 154 -6.11 -32.57 -3.80
CA PRO A 154 -4.68 -32.61 -3.52
C PRO A 154 -4.14 -31.20 -3.27
N GLN A 155 -3.22 -31.05 -2.32
CA GLN A 155 -2.70 -29.74 -1.90
C GLN A 155 -2.17 -28.92 -3.09
N ALA A 156 -1.44 -29.56 -4.01
CA ALA A 156 -0.94 -28.92 -5.23
C ALA A 156 -2.07 -28.35 -6.11
N ARG A 157 -3.20 -29.06 -6.25
CA ARG A 157 -4.38 -28.61 -6.98
C ARG A 157 -5.10 -27.47 -6.26
N ALA A 158 -5.20 -27.55 -4.93
CA ALA A 158 -5.77 -26.48 -4.12
C ALA A 158 -4.96 -25.18 -4.18
N VAL A 159 -3.62 -25.27 -4.18
CA VAL A 159 -2.72 -24.12 -4.37
C VAL A 159 -2.86 -23.54 -5.78
N ALA A 160 -2.84 -24.37 -6.82
CA ALA A 160 -3.03 -23.92 -8.20
C ALA A 160 -4.38 -23.20 -8.40
N LEU A 161 -5.47 -23.73 -7.83
CA LEU A 161 -6.79 -23.10 -7.88
C LEU A 161 -6.88 -21.81 -7.05
N ALA A 162 -6.13 -21.71 -5.95
CA ALA A 162 -6.05 -20.51 -5.13
C ALA A 162 -5.26 -19.39 -5.84
N GLY A 163 -4.20 -19.73 -6.59
CA GLY A 163 -3.36 -18.77 -7.34
C GLY A 163 -4.10 -18.09 -8.49
N LEU A 164 -5.11 -18.77 -9.06
CA LEU A 164 -5.98 -18.25 -10.12
C LEU A 164 -7.05 -17.25 -9.63
N GLN A 165 -7.03 -16.82 -8.36
CA GLN A 165 -8.01 -15.87 -7.79
C GLN A 165 -7.70 -14.39 -8.08
N GLY A 166 -6.54 -14.08 -8.65
CA GLY A 166 -6.18 -12.72 -9.09
C GLY A 166 -6.86 -12.35 -10.42
N PRO A 167 -7.55 -11.20 -10.54
CA PRO A 167 -7.98 -10.70 -11.84
C PRO A 167 -6.79 -10.24 -12.69
N PRO A 168 -6.86 -10.32 -14.03
CA PRO A 168 -5.88 -9.68 -14.91
C PRO A 168 -5.89 -8.16 -14.71
N ALA A 169 -4.70 -7.56 -14.76
CA ALA A 169 -4.40 -6.19 -14.33
C ALA A 169 -5.47 -5.14 -14.73
N GLY A 170 -6.19 -4.60 -13.74
CA GLY A 170 -7.21 -3.56 -13.94
C GLY A 170 -7.60 -2.88 -12.62
N ARG A 171 -7.98 -1.60 -12.68
CA ARG A 171 -8.21 -0.72 -11.52
C ARG A 171 -9.18 -1.31 -10.50
N HIS A 172 -8.76 -1.41 -9.23
CA HIS A 172 -9.57 -1.93 -8.12
C HIS A 172 -9.91 -0.86 -7.07
N VAL A 173 -11.15 -0.93 -6.57
CA VAL A 173 -11.60 -0.31 -5.31
C VAL A 173 -11.83 -1.44 -4.30
N ARG A 174 -11.11 -1.46 -3.18
CA ARG A 174 -11.29 -2.43 -2.09
C ARG A 174 -12.16 -1.82 -0.98
N ASP A 175 -13.28 -2.45 -0.64
CA ASP A 175 -13.98 -2.25 0.64
C ASP A 175 -13.79 -3.51 1.49
N ARG A 176 -13.12 -3.41 2.66
CA ARG A 176 -12.97 -4.51 3.63
C ARG A 176 -14.15 -4.52 4.60
N VAL A 177 -14.99 -5.55 4.55
CA VAL A 177 -15.89 -5.92 5.66
C VAL A 177 -15.14 -6.88 6.59
N SER A 178 -14.96 -6.53 7.86
CA SER A 178 -14.20 -7.37 8.81
C SER A 178 -15.00 -8.61 9.26
N PRO A 179 -14.39 -9.80 9.38
CA PRO A 179 -15.03 -11.01 9.90
C PRO A 179 -15.56 -10.90 11.34
N ARG A 180 -15.02 -9.96 12.14
CA ARG A 180 -15.42 -9.76 13.55
C ARG A 180 -16.82 -9.15 13.69
N ARG A 181 -17.29 -8.37 12.70
CA ARG A 181 -18.69 -7.88 12.65
C ARG A 181 -19.67 -9.03 12.38
N TYR A 182 -19.29 -10.00 11.54
CA TYR A 182 -20.14 -11.15 11.20
C TYR A 182 -20.52 -12.00 12.41
N ARG A 183 -19.56 -12.31 13.30
CA ARG A 183 -19.85 -13.10 14.51
C ARG A 183 -20.75 -12.36 15.50
N ARG A 184 -20.65 -11.02 15.58
CA ARG A 184 -21.44 -10.20 16.52
C ARG A 184 -22.88 -9.97 16.03
N THR A 185 -23.09 -9.77 14.73
CA THR A 185 -24.43 -9.65 14.13
C THR A 185 -25.13 -11.01 14.06
N ALA A 186 -24.41 -12.09 13.77
CA ALA A 186 -24.96 -13.45 13.74
C ALA A 186 -25.29 -14.03 15.12
N ARG A 187 -24.71 -13.51 16.22
CA ARG A 187 -25.09 -13.89 17.59
C ARG A 187 -26.38 -13.21 18.05
N ARG A 188 -26.60 -11.95 17.66
CA ARG A 188 -27.85 -11.21 17.95
C ARG A 188 -29.08 -11.76 17.23
N LEU A 189 -28.89 -12.48 16.12
CA LEU A 189 -29.98 -13.12 15.36
C LEU A 189 -30.26 -14.57 15.81
N ARG A 190 -29.49 -15.15 16.73
CA ARG A 190 -29.67 -16.54 17.22
C ARG A 190 -30.38 -16.63 18.57
N HIS A 191 -30.41 -15.55 19.34
CA HIS A 191 -31.17 -15.47 20.58
C HIS A 191 -32.26 -14.41 20.37
N GLY A 192 -33.47 -14.87 20.07
CA GLY A 192 -34.63 -14.03 19.81
C GLY A 192 -35.08 -13.29 21.06
N THR A 193 -34.48 -12.14 21.33
CA THR A 193 -35.05 -11.11 22.19
C THR A 193 -35.04 -9.78 21.44
N GLY A 194 -36.09 -9.56 20.66
CA GLY A 194 -36.40 -8.23 20.13
C GLY A 194 -36.98 -7.35 21.25
N PRO A 195 -36.65 -6.05 21.32
CA PRO A 195 -37.45 -5.11 22.08
C PRO A 195 -38.77 -4.83 21.33
N SER A 196 -39.84 -4.67 22.12
CA SER A 196 -41.22 -4.33 21.74
C SER A 196 -41.35 -2.97 21.01
N PRO A 197 -42.44 -2.68 20.26
CA PRO A 197 -42.56 -1.52 19.36
C PRO A 197 -42.74 -0.13 20.01
N ASP A 198 -42.81 0.01 21.33
CA ASP A 198 -43.10 1.29 21.99
C ASP A 198 -41.89 1.87 22.72
N ALA A 199 -41.02 2.55 21.96
CA ALA A 199 -40.06 3.52 22.48
C ALA A 199 -39.56 4.44 21.35
N ALA A 200 -40.45 5.29 20.82
CA ALA A 200 -40.08 6.39 19.96
C ALA A 200 -39.41 7.51 20.78
N GLY A 201 -38.10 7.70 20.59
CA GLY A 201 -37.33 8.88 21.00
C GLY A 201 -36.71 9.56 19.78
N PRO A 202 -36.34 10.85 19.84
CA PRO A 202 -36.49 11.83 18.75
C PRO A 202 -35.38 11.80 17.68
N TYR A 203 -35.00 10.62 17.18
CA TYR A 203 -34.19 10.47 15.98
C TYR A 203 -35.04 9.90 14.84
N GLY A 204 -36.15 10.59 14.56
CA GLY A 204 -36.98 10.37 13.40
C GLY A 204 -36.37 10.98 12.14
N ALA A 205 -36.19 10.13 11.11
CA ALA A 205 -36.38 10.43 9.69
C ALA A 205 -35.65 11.62 8.99
N ALA A 206 -34.78 12.40 9.63
CA ALA A 206 -34.15 13.58 8.98
C ALA A 206 -32.63 13.46 8.69
N GLY A 207 -31.99 12.32 8.98
CA GLY A 207 -30.54 12.12 8.77
C GLY A 207 -30.11 11.72 7.35
N GLY A 208 -31.06 11.30 6.51
CA GLY A 208 -30.77 10.78 5.16
C GLY A 208 -30.61 11.85 4.08
N VAL A 209 -31.19 13.04 4.28
CA VAL A 209 -31.32 14.03 3.20
C VAL A 209 -30.21 15.10 3.21
N ARG A 210 -29.51 15.31 4.34
CA ARG A 210 -28.33 16.20 4.37
C ARG A 210 -27.07 15.60 3.73
N LEU A 211 -27.01 14.28 3.56
CA LEU A 211 -25.84 13.61 2.97
C LEU A 211 -25.71 13.81 1.44
N PHE A 212 -26.77 14.29 0.77
CA PHE A 212 -26.81 14.39 -0.69
C PHE A 212 -26.50 15.77 -1.25
N ARG A 213 -26.57 16.86 -0.47
CA ARG A 213 -26.26 18.21 -1.00
C ARG A 213 -24.75 18.48 -1.15
N GLN A 214 -23.90 17.75 -0.43
CA GLN A 214 -22.43 17.88 -0.54
C GLN A 214 -21.81 17.11 -1.72
N LEU A 215 -22.56 16.24 -2.41
CA LEU A 215 -22.05 15.54 -3.59
C LEU A 215 -22.04 16.44 -4.85
N ALA A 216 -22.76 17.56 -4.83
CA ALA A 216 -22.77 18.55 -5.91
C ALA A 216 -21.66 19.61 -5.79
N GLN A 217 -20.93 19.65 -4.66
CA GLN A 217 -19.91 20.67 -4.39
C GLN A 217 -18.59 20.01 -3.99
N GLY A 218 -17.86 19.45 -4.97
CA GLY A 218 -16.39 19.36 -5.02
C GLY A 218 -15.56 18.80 -3.85
N GLN A 219 -16.13 18.39 -2.72
CA GLN A 219 -15.37 18.00 -1.54
C GLN A 219 -15.05 16.50 -1.56
N ARG A 220 -13.76 16.18 -1.78
CA ARG A 220 -13.20 14.84 -1.67
C ARG A 220 -13.41 14.28 -0.25
N ARG A 221 -14.08 13.14 -0.12
CA ARG A 221 -14.19 12.41 1.17
C ARG A 221 -12.83 11.83 1.60
N PRO A 222 -12.43 11.93 2.88
CA PRO A 222 -11.19 11.34 3.39
C PRO A 222 -11.33 9.81 3.63
N GLY A 223 -10.32 9.02 3.24
CA GLY A 223 -10.13 7.65 3.74
C GLY A 223 -10.17 6.47 2.76
N ARG A 224 -9.83 6.64 1.47
CA ARG A 224 -9.73 5.51 0.51
C ARG A 224 -8.29 5.32 0.00
N HIS A 225 -7.58 4.34 0.52
CA HIS A 225 -6.33 3.85 -0.09
C HIS A 225 -6.62 2.94 -1.28
N ARG A 226 -5.80 3.01 -2.33
CA ARG A 226 -6.00 2.22 -3.56
C ARG A 226 -4.71 1.53 -3.97
N TYR A 227 -4.83 0.39 -4.62
CA TYR A 227 -3.67 -0.30 -5.18
C TYR A 227 -3.35 0.24 -6.58
N LEU A 228 -2.08 0.46 -6.84
CA LEU A 228 -1.60 0.75 -8.18
C LEU A 228 -1.77 -0.47 -9.07
N THR A 229 -2.20 -0.22 -10.31
CA THR A 229 -2.35 -1.26 -11.34
C THR A 229 -1.08 -1.50 -12.14
N ARG A 230 -0.12 -0.57 -12.04
CA ARG A 230 1.21 -0.64 -12.68
C ARG A 230 2.26 -0.22 -11.65
N SER A 231 2.93 -1.16 -11.02
CA SER A 231 4.04 -0.88 -10.08
C SER A 231 5.40 -1.41 -10.54
N GLY A 232 5.46 -2.18 -11.64
CA GLY A 232 6.71 -2.74 -12.16
C GLY A 232 7.69 -1.71 -12.74
N PRO A 233 8.85 -2.15 -13.24
CA PRO A 233 9.95 -1.29 -13.70
C PRO A 233 9.50 -0.21 -14.71
N SER A 234 10.08 0.99 -14.65
CA SER A 234 9.71 2.10 -15.52
C SER A 234 10.48 2.12 -16.83
N ARG A 235 9.78 2.10 -17.98
CA ARG A 235 10.38 2.28 -19.31
C ARG A 235 10.78 3.73 -19.63
N ARG A 236 10.18 4.72 -18.96
CA ARG A 236 10.50 6.17 -19.15
C ARG A 236 11.95 6.52 -18.84
N ARG A 237 12.68 5.65 -18.15
CA ARG A 237 14.11 5.82 -17.88
C ARG A 237 14.97 5.67 -19.15
N ALA A 238 14.58 4.83 -20.10
CA ALA A 238 15.34 4.62 -21.34
C ALA A 238 15.37 5.86 -22.26
N GLU A 239 14.58 6.89 -21.93
CA GLU A 239 14.47 8.15 -22.67
C GLU A 239 15.21 9.32 -21.98
N ARG A 240 15.85 9.10 -20.82
CA ARG A 240 16.70 10.14 -20.21
C ARG A 240 17.91 10.36 -21.11
N ALA A 241 18.20 11.63 -21.43
CA ALA A 241 19.34 11.96 -22.27
C ALA A 241 20.63 11.40 -21.65
N PRO A 242 21.46 10.66 -22.41
CA PRO A 242 22.67 10.00 -21.89
C PRO A 242 23.72 10.97 -21.31
N ASP A 243 23.59 12.28 -21.57
CA ASP A 243 24.55 13.32 -21.17
C ASP A 243 24.30 14.00 -19.81
N SER A 244 23.28 13.62 -19.04
CA SER A 244 23.11 14.22 -17.70
C SER A 244 24.16 13.67 -16.72
N SER A 245 25.16 14.47 -16.36
CA SER A 245 26.20 14.11 -15.37
C SER A 245 25.67 13.96 -13.93
N ALA A 246 24.43 14.37 -13.67
CA ALA A 246 23.80 14.26 -12.35
C ALA A 246 23.08 12.90 -12.18
N PRO A 247 23.19 12.27 -10.99
CA PRO A 247 22.44 11.06 -10.68
C PRO A 247 20.93 11.33 -10.72
N PHE A 248 20.12 10.31 -10.94
CA PHE A 248 18.66 10.46 -10.87
C PHE A 248 18.19 10.68 -9.43
N LEU A 249 18.78 9.97 -8.46
CA LEU A 249 18.39 9.97 -7.06
C LEU A 249 19.56 10.36 -6.13
N SER A 250 19.38 11.36 -5.26
CA SER A 250 20.24 11.53 -4.08
C SER A 250 19.62 10.87 -2.88
N ILE A 251 20.36 9.99 -2.22
CA ILE A 251 19.97 9.33 -0.97
C ILE A 251 20.67 10.07 0.17
N LEU A 252 19.93 10.78 1.02
CA LEU A 252 20.47 11.46 2.18
C LEU A 252 20.21 10.63 3.44
N ILE A 253 21.27 10.27 4.16
CA ILE A 253 21.20 9.51 5.42
C ILE A 253 21.79 10.37 6.52
N VAL A 254 20.99 10.68 7.54
CA VAL A 254 21.34 11.68 8.58
C VAL A 254 21.71 10.97 9.86
N ALA A 255 22.84 11.31 10.48
CA ALA A 255 23.30 10.70 11.72
C ALA A 255 23.81 11.74 12.72
N TYR A 256 23.60 11.44 14.00
CA TYR A 256 24.20 12.12 15.13
C TYR A 256 24.48 11.09 16.23
N ASP A 257 25.73 10.96 16.64
CA ASP A 257 26.15 10.12 17.79
C ASP A 257 25.66 8.65 17.75
N ILE A 258 25.74 8.04 16.57
CA ILE A 258 25.27 6.67 16.30
C ILE A 258 26.24 5.90 15.40
N ARG A 259 27.56 6.01 15.67
CA ARG A 259 28.60 5.43 14.80
C ARG A 259 28.41 3.93 14.60
N ARG A 260 27.99 3.17 15.61
CA ARG A 260 27.74 1.72 15.48
C ARG A 260 26.66 1.41 14.44
N GLU A 261 25.54 2.12 14.49
CA GLU A 261 24.34 1.83 13.71
C GLU A 261 24.46 2.36 12.29
N ILE A 262 24.99 3.57 12.11
CA ILE A 262 25.12 4.21 10.80
C ILE A 262 26.02 3.39 9.86
N LEU A 263 27.06 2.71 10.35
CA LEU A 263 27.92 1.88 9.49
C LEU A 263 27.16 0.74 8.84
N ARG A 264 26.22 0.14 9.55
CA ARG A 264 25.35 -0.92 9.01
C ARG A 264 24.35 -0.35 8.01
N THR A 265 23.82 0.84 8.28
CA THR A 265 22.96 1.55 7.34
C THR A 265 23.70 1.89 6.05
N LEU A 266 24.90 2.45 6.14
CA LEU A 266 25.75 2.79 4.99
C LEU A 266 26.21 1.56 4.21
N ALA A 267 26.35 0.41 4.85
CA ALA A 267 26.58 -0.86 4.15
C ALA A 267 25.34 -1.33 3.36
N SER A 268 24.12 -1.05 3.84
CA SER A 268 22.88 -1.50 3.19
C SER A 268 22.39 -0.61 2.03
N ALA A 269 22.88 0.63 1.95
CA ALA A 269 22.43 1.65 1.00
C ALA A 269 23.00 1.54 -0.43
N PRO A 270 24.25 1.09 -0.66
CA PRO A 270 24.80 0.96 -2.01
C PRO A 270 24.48 -0.39 -2.68
N PRO A 271 24.60 -0.47 -4.02
CA PRO A 271 24.80 -1.73 -4.72
C PRO A 271 26.05 -2.47 -4.22
N PRO A 272 26.12 -3.82 -4.29
CA PRO A 272 25.13 -4.72 -4.90
C PRO A 272 23.95 -5.07 -3.98
N LEU A 273 23.98 -4.67 -2.70
CA LEU A 273 22.92 -5.01 -1.75
C LEU A 273 21.59 -4.32 -2.10
N GLN A 274 21.63 -3.10 -2.64
CA GLN A 274 20.51 -2.54 -3.39
C GLN A 274 20.47 -3.17 -4.79
N ARG A 275 19.55 -4.12 -4.96
CA ARG A 275 19.43 -4.93 -6.18
C ARG A 275 18.86 -4.09 -7.33
N GLN A 276 19.28 -4.41 -8.56
CA GLN A 276 18.77 -3.79 -9.80
C GLN A 276 19.02 -2.27 -9.87
N VAL A 277 19.98 -1.75 -9.11
CA VAL A 277 20.38 -0.35 -9.14
C VAL A 277 21.74 -0.27 -9.82
N ASP A 278 21.80 0.52 -10.89
CA ASP A 278 23.08 0.92 -11.46
C ASP A 278 23.70 2.00 -10.56
N PRO A 279 24.97 1.88 -10.13
CA PRO A 279 25.63 2.88 -9.29
C PRO A 279 25.59 4.32 -9.83
N SER A 280 25.44 4.52 -11.15
CA SER A 280 25.30 5.85 -11.76
C SER A 280 23.90 6.47 -11.56
N GLU A 281 22.88 5.68 -11.22
CA GLU A 281 21.51 6.19 -11.02
C GLU A 281 21.35 6.94 -9.71
N CYS A 282 22.17 6.66 -8.70
CA CYS A 282 22.06 7.30 -7.41
C CYS A 282 23.42 7.73 -6.85
N GLU A 283 23.37 8.76 -6.01
CA GLU A 283 24.46 9.05 -5.08
C GLU A 283 23.97 8.85 -3.65
N ILE A 284 24.89 8.53 -2.75
CA ILE A 284 24.59 8.37 -1.33
C ILE A 284 25.36 9.45 -0.59
N VAL A 285 24.65 10.24 0.22
CA VAL A 285 25.18 11.31 1.03
C VAL A 285 24.91 10.97 2.49
N ALA A 286 25.97 10.77 3.28
CA ALA A 286 25.85 10.57 4.72
C ALA A 286 26.18 11.88 5.45
N LEU A 287 25.20 12.46 6.11
CA LEU A 287 25.31 13.69 6.87
C LEU A 287 25.52 13.38 8.35
N ALA A 288 26.70 13.67 8.89
CA ALA A 288 26.97 13.68 10.33
C ALA A 288 26.78 15.10 10.87
N ASN A 289 25.68 15.33 11.61
CA ASN A 289 25.33 16.65 12.12
C ASN A 289 25.93 16.91 13.51
N GLY A 290 27.23 17.19 13.59
CA GLY A 290 27.88 17.52 14.87
C GLY A 290 28.17 16.33 15.78
N SER A 291 28.29 15.12 15.24
CA SER A 291 28.65 13.94 16.03
C SER A 291 29.98 14.15 16.78
N PRO A 292 30.05 13.84 18.10
CA PRO A 292 31.30 13.92 18.86
C PRO A 292 32.40 13.03 18.26
N GLU A 293 32.02 11.84 17.82
CA GLU A 293 32.86 10.95 17.02
C GLU A 293 32.46 11.03 15.55
N PRO A 294 33.17 11.79 14.71
CA PRO A 294 32.82 11.94 13.31
C PRO A 294 33.13 10.68 12.50
N LEU A 295 32.22 10.30 11.59
CA LEU A 295 32.42 9.17 10.68
C LEU A 295 33.63 9.38 9.77
N ALA A 296 34.70 8.61 9.93
CA ALA A 296 35.91 8.73 9.12
C ALA A 296 35.70 8.21 7.68
N ARG A 297 36.52 8.65 6.71
CA ARG A 297 36.44 8.11 5.33
C ARG A 297 36.62 6.58 5.29
N PRO A 298 37.57 5.97 6.03
CA PRO A 298 37.70 4.51 6.06
C PRO A 298 36.47 3.78 6.60
N ASP A 299 35.58 4.47 7.32
CA ASP A 299 34.41 3.85 7.95
C ASP A 299 33.26 3.60 6.96
N ALA A 300 33.21 4.32 5.84
CA ALA A 300 32.10 4.25 4.91
C ALA A 300 32.54 3.75 3.52
N PRO A 301 31.66 3.07 2.75
CA PRO A 301 31.96 2.66 1.38
C PRO A 301 32.37 3.85 0.51
N GLU A 302 33.30 3.64 -0.45
CA GLU A 302 33.79 4.71 -1.34
C GLU A 302 32.68 5.41 -2.12
N THR A 303 31.59 4.69 -2.42
CA THR A 303 30.40 5.19 -3.12
C THR A 303 29.56 6.17 -2.28
N VAL A 304 29.84 6.30 -0.98
CA VAL A 304 29.13 7.20 -0.06
C VAL A 304 29.91 8.49 0.08
N ARG A 305 29.30 9.63 -0.24
CA ARG A 305 29.83 10.96 0.07
C ARG A 305 29.56 11.30 1.52
N LEU A 306 30.61 11.56 2.29
CA LEU A 306 30.48 12.02 3.68
C LEU A 306 30.37 13.54 3.72
N VAL A 307 29.39 14.02 4.47
CA VAL A 307 29.17 15.44 4.81
C VAL A 307 29.20 15.54 6.31
N ARG A 308 29.97 16.48 6.85
CA ARG A 308 30.13 16.65 8.29
C ARG A 308 29.93 18.10 8.66
N THR A 309 29.14 18.30 9.70
CA THR A 309 29.10 19.57 10.43
C THR A 309 29.96 19.38 11.68
N ALA A 310 30.89 20.30 11.95
CA ALA A 310 31.67 20.26 13.17
C ALA A 310 30.73 20.45 14.39
N PRO A 311 30.99 19.82 15.55
CA PRO A 311 30.13 19.95 16.73
C PRO A 311 29.83 21.40 17.14
N GLU A 312 30.81 22.29 17.01
CA GLU A 312 30.71 23.72 17.31
C GLU A 312 29.79 24.49 16.35
N ASP A 313 29.63 24.01 15.12
CA ASP A 313 28.81 24.63 14.08
C ASP A 313 27.42 23.97 13.95
N ALA A 314 27.20 22.85 14.65
CA ALA A 314 26.00 22.04 14.51
C ALA A 314 24.84 22.58 15.35
N ALA A 315 23.72 22.85 14.69
CA ALA A 315 22.46 23.07 15.39
C ALA A 315 22.00 21.76 16.07
N PRO A 316 21.41 21.83 17.28
CA PRO A 316 20.93 20.63 17.99
C PRO A 316 19.88 19.83 17.21
N SER A 317 19.04 20.53 16.44
CA SER A 317 18.09 19.89 15.53
C SER A 317 18.76 19.55 14.19
N PRO A 318 18.52 18.35 13.62
CA PRO A 318 19.08 17.99 12.32
C PRO A 318 18.45 18.76 11.16
N VAL A 319 17.34 19.48 11.38
CA VAL A 319 16.51 20.08 10.32
C VAL A 319 17.31 21.02 9.43
N PHE A 320 18.06 21.97 10.01
CA PHE A 320 18.84 22.93 9.23
C PHE A 320 19.91 22.22 8.38
N ALA A 321 20.61 21.26 8.97
CA ALA A 321 21.65 20.50 8.28
C ALA A 321 21.08 19.64 7.13
N ILE A 322 19.88 19.08 7.31
CA ILE A 322 19.18 18.35 6.25
C ILE A 322 18.84 19.31 5.09
N ASN A 323 18.19 20.43 5.39
CA ASN A 323 17.76 21.40 4.37
C ASN A 323 18.96 21.94 3.58
N SER A 324 20.02 22.36 4.26
CA SER A 324 21.23 22.89 3.62
C SER A 324 21.95 21.82 2.78
N THR A 325 22.01 20.57 3.24
CA THR A 325 22.59 19.45 2.47
C THR A 325 21.77 19.15 1.22
N VAL A 326 20.44 19.11 1.32
CA VAL A 326 19.57 18.91 0.16
C VAL A 326 19.77 20.03 -0.86
N ARG A 327 19.81 21.29 -0.43
CA ARG A 327 19.94 22.46 -1.31
C ARG A 327 21.34 22.58 -1.94
N GLY A 328 22.41 22.33 -1.18
CA GLY A 328 23.78 22.64 -1.59
C GLY A 328 24.65 21.46 -2.00
N ILE A 329 24.30 20.23 -1.61
CA ILE A 329 25.19 19.07 -1.76
C ILE A 329 24.56 17.97 -2.62
N CYS A 330 23.30 17.63 -2.38
CA CYS A 330 22.59 16.63 -3.18
C CYS A 330 22.40 17.14 -4.62
N ARG A 331 22.85 16.36 -5.61
CA ARG A 331 22.82 16.66 -7.05
C ARG A 331 21.65 16.04 -7.80
N GLY A 332 21.00 15.05 -7.21
CA GLY A 332 19.93 14.27 -7.82
C GLY A 332 18.68 15.09 -8.13
N GLU A 333 18.02 14.76 -9.24
CA GLU A 333 16.72 15.33 -9.61
C GLU A 333 15.62 14.93 -8.61
N THR A 334 15.79 13.73 -8.06
CA THR A 334 14.94 13.15 -7.01
C THR A 334 15.75 12.91 -5.74
N LEU A 335 15.03 12.79 -4.64
CA LEU A 335 15.56 12.68 -3.29
C LEU A 335 14.95 11.46 -2.61
N LEU A 336 15.76 10.76 -1.82
CA LEU A 336 15.33 9.80 -0.82
C LEU A 336 15.94 10.23 0.52
N ILE A 337 15.11 10.79 1.39
CA ILE A 337 15.56 11.34 2.68
C ILE A 337 15.34 10.30 3.77
N CYS A 338 16.42 9.95 4.48
CA CYS A 338 16.41 9.04 5.60
C CYS A 338 16.84 9.74 6.90
N ILE A 339 15.84 10.04 7.72
CA ILE A 339 15.97 10.42 9.13
C ILE A 339 15.36 9.26 9.93
N ASP A 340 16.03 8.56 10.83
CA ASP A 340 17.39 8.62 11.36
C ASP A 340 18.32 7.60 10.65
N GLY A 341 19.63 7.82 10.70
CA GLY A 341 20.69 6.99 10.12
C GLY A 341 20.87 5.63 10.81
N ALA A 342 20.16 5.36 11.90
CA ALA A 342 20.06 4.04 12.51
C ALA A 342 19.09 3.08 11.78
N ARG A 343 18.84 3.28 10.47
CA ARG A 343 17.81 2.57 9.68
C ARG A 343 18.41 1.85 8.46
N MET A 344 18.64 0.53 8.55
CA MET A 344 19.05 -0.27 7.39
C MET A 344 17.93 -0.38 6.35
N PHE A 345 18.27 -0.52 5.08
CA PHE A 345 17.32 -0.58 3.97
C PHE A 345 16.98 -2.02 3.56
N SER A 346 15.79 -2.23 2.99
CA SER A 346 15.48 -3.46 2.26
C SER A 346 16.08 -3.46 0.85
N ALA A 347 16.24 -4.66 0.26
CA ALA A 347 17.04 -4.89 -0.94
C ALA A 347 16.56 -4.18 -2.23
N LEU A 348 15.29 -3.75 -2.30
CA LEU A 348 14.72 -3.10 -3.49
C LEU A 348 14.15 -1.72 -3.20
N LEU A 349 14.46 -1.13 -2.03
CA LEU A 349 14.00 0.18 -1.63
C LEU A 349 14.42 1.26 -2.65
N VAL A 350 15.71 1.27 -3.01
CA VAL A 350 16.26 2.28 -3.94
C VAL A 350 15.69 2.10 -5.34
N ARG A 351 15.74 0.89 -5.91
CA ARG A 351 15.18 0.59 -7.24
C ARG A 351 13.71 1.01 -7.35
N ARG A 352 12.90 0.62 -6.37
CA ARG A 352 11.45 0.90 -6.37
C ARG A 352 11.15 2.38 -6.19
N THR A 353 12.01 3.12 -5.47
CA THR A 353 11.92 4.58 -5.38
C THR A 353 12.22 5.21 -6.74
N ILE A 354 13.30 4.80 -7.41
CA ILE A 354 13.65 5.29 -8.75
C ILE A 354 12.51 5.02 -9.74
N ASP A 355 12.01 3.78 -9.81
CA ASP A 355 10.93 3.40 -10.73
C ASP A 355 9.63 4.16 -10.48
N MET A 356 9.33 4.43 -9.21
CA MET A 356 8.17 5.22 -8.80
C MET A 356 8.26 6.65 -9.30
N LEU A 357 9.36 7.33 -8.98
CA LEU A 357 9.54 8.75 -9.29
C LEU A 357 9.80 8.99 -10.78
N ALA A 358 10.43 8.05 -11.48
CA ALA A 358 10.54 8.10 -12.94
C ALA A 358 9.19 7.93 -13.65
N ARG A 359 8.22 7.26 -13.02
CA ARG A 359 6.87 7.06 -13.58
C ARG A 359 5.91 8.19 -13.20
N TRP A 360 6.00 8.68 -11.97
CA TRP A 360 5.15 9.73 -11.41
C TRP A 360 6.02 10.76 -10.67
N PRO A 361 6.61 11.72 -11.39
CA PRO A 361 7.49 12.74 -10.79
C PRO A 361 6.82 13.62 -9.72
N GLU A 362 5.49 13.74 -9.77
CA GLU A 362 4.66 14.46 -8.81
C GLU A 362 4.39 13.68 -7.51
N ALA A 363 4.62 12.36 -7.52
CA ALA A 363 4.35 11.49 -6.40
C ALA A 363 5.39 11.62 -5.29
N THR A 364 4.99 11.19 -4.10
CA THR A 364 5.91 10.89 -3.01
C THR A 364 5.88 9.41 -2.68
N SER A 365 7.00 8.83 -2.29
CA SER A 365 7.10 7.44 -1.86
C SER A 365 7.52 7.34 -0.41
N TYR A 366 7.06 6.27 0.24
CA TYR A 366 7.49 5.92 1.58
C TYR A 366 7.40 4.40 1.78
N VAL A 367 8.03 3.90 2.85
CA VAL A 367 8.10 2.47 3.18
C VAL A 367 7.62 2.21 4.60
N GLN A 368 7.45 0.94 4.95
CA GLN A 368 7.15 0.57 6.34
C GLN A 368 8.37 0.77 7.26
N SER A 369 8.12 1.07 8.53
CA SER A 369 9.16 1.18 9.54
C SER A 369 9.15 -0.06 10.42
N ARG A 370 10.30 -0.71 10.55
CA ARG A 370 10.49 -1.88 11.40
C ARG A 370 11.56 -1.61 12.44
N HIS A 371 11.51 -2.33 13.55
CA HIS A 371 12.56 -2.35 14.57
C HIS A 371 13.19 -3.74 14.58
N THR A 372 14.51 -3.81 14.72
CA THR A 372 15.21 -5.08 14.95
C THR A 372 14.96 -5.58 16.37
N GLY A 373 14.85 -6.90 16.51
CA GLY A 373 14.38 -7.54 17.74
C GLY A 373 12.97 -8.13 17.62
N SER A 374 12.54 -8.76 18.72
CA SER A 374 11.24 -9.46 18.81
C SER A 374 10.07 -8.55 19.19
N GLU A 375 10.34 -7.29 19.55
CA GLU A 375 9.33 -6.31 19.92
C GLU A 375 9.84 -4.89 19.69
N PRO A 376 8.95 -3.88 19.58
CA PRO A 376 9.38 -2.50 19.36
C PRO A 376 10.29 -2.00 20.50
N ASN A 377 11.41 -1.34 20.18
CA ASN A 377 12.42 -0.81 21.10
C ASN A 377 11.90 -0.21 22.42
N GLY A 378 10.84 0.62 22.39
CA GLY A 378 10.28 1.22 23.61
C GLY A 378 9.70 0.20 24.60
N LYS A 379 9.32 -0.99 24.13
CA LYS A 379 8.95 -2.14 24.96
C LYS A 379 10.18 -3.00 25.26
N ALA A 380 11.01 -3.28 24.25
CA ALA A 380 12.19 -4.14 24.37
C ALA A 380 13.18 -3.67 25.46
N VAL A 381 13.35 -2.35 25.61
CA VAL A 381 14.24 -1.78 26.63
C VAL A 381 13.80 -2.15 28.06
N THR A 382 12.49 -2.35 28.28
CA THR A 382 11.94 -2.73 29.60
C THR A 382 12.28 -4.16 30.00
N THR A 383 12.70 -4.99 29.05
CA THR A 383 13.14 -6.38 29.25
C THR A 383 14.65 -6.55 29.09
N GLY A 384 15.41 -5.46 29.05
CA GLY A 384 16.88 -5.48 28.99
C GLY A 384 17.47 -5.51 27.59
N TYR A 385 16.68 -5.27 26.53
CA TYR A 385 17.22 -5.17 25.17
C TYR A 385 18.12 -3.93 25.03
N ALA A 386 19.34 -4.15 24.54
CA ALA A 386 20.38 -3.15 24.37
C ALA A 386 21.26 -3.47 23.15
N GLN A 387 22.23 -2.60 22.84
CA GLN A 387 23.11 -2.74 21.66
C GLN A 387 23.80 -4.11 21.58
N ALA A 388 24.29 -4.66 22.69
CA ALA A 388 24.94 -5.98 22.72
C ALA A 388 23.99 -7.13 22.35
N ALA A 389 22.75 -7.09 22.84
CA ALA A 389 21.73 -8.09 22.48
C ALA A 389 21.33 -7.97 21.00
N GLU A 390 21.25 -6.76 20.49
CA GLU A 390 21.03 -6.53 19.06
C GLU A 390 22.22 -7.00 18.22
N ASP A 391 23.46 -6.83 18.67
CA ASP A 391 24.65 -7.32 17.97
C ASP A 391 24.64 -8.85 17.86
N ALA A 392 24.30 -9.54 18.95
CA ALA A 392 24.11 -10.98 18.94
C ALA A 392 23.02 -11.42 17.97
N LEU A 393 21.88 -10.71 17.92
CA LEU A 393 20.79 -10.99 16.98
C LEU A 393 21.20 -10.72 15.53
N MET A 394 21.94 -9.63 15.28
CA MET A 394 22.43 -9.29 13.94
C MET A 394 23.43 -10.32 13.41
N ALA A 395 24.15 -11.01 14.30
CA ALA A 395 25.09 -12.07 13.93
C ALA A 395 24.37 -13.38 13.51
N THR A 396 23.07 -13.53 13.78
CA THR A 396 22.32 -14.74 13.39
C THR A 396 21.81 -14.70 11.96
N VAL A 397 22.01 -13.59 11.23
CA VAL A 397 21.50 -13.39 9.87
C VAL A 397 22.59 -12.93 8.92
N THR A 398 22.52 -13.36 7.66
CA THR A 398 23.49 -13.04 6.61
C THR A 398 23.23 -11.69 5.94
N ARG A 399 22.95 -10.64 6.72
CA ARG A 399 22.56 -9.30 6.22
C ARG A 399 23.61 -8.60 5.34
N GLN A 400 24.87 -9.02 5.43
CA GLN A 400 25.96 -8.49 4.61
C GLN A 400 25.90 -8.97 3.16
N GLU A 401 25.12 -10.02 2.88
CA GLU A 401 24.94 -10.63 1.56
C GLU A 401 23.48 -10.53 1.11
N ASP A 402 22.53 -10.72 2.05
CA ASP A 402 21.10 -10.67 1.79
C ASP A 402 20.35 -9.79 2.81
N LEU A 403 19.96 -8.59 2.37
CA LEU A 403 19.12 -7.68 3.16
C LEU A 403 17.72 -8.23 3.46
N ASP A 404 17.25 -9.27 2.77
CA ASP A 404 15.96 -9.90 3.09
C ASP A 404 16.01 -10.67 4.43
N ALA A 405 17.20 -11.03 4.92
CA ALA A 405 17.36 -11.68 6.22
C ALA A 405 16.97 -10.74 7.39
N LEU A 406 16.96 -9.41 7.18
CA LEU A 406 16.50 -8.44 8.18
C LEU A 406 15.00 -8.57 8.51
N TRP A 407 14.20 -9.16 7.62
CA TRP A 407 12.78 -9.40 7.90
C TRP A 407 12.58 -10.46 8.99
N GLU A 408 13.49 -11.43 9.10
CA GLU A 408 13.41 -12.54 10.04
C GLU A 408 13.63 -12.10 11.50
N ILE A 409 14.42 -11.05 11.69
CA ILE A 409 14.82 -10.52 13.00
C ILE A 409 14.22 -9.15 13.32
N SER A 410 13.07 -8.82 12.71
CA SER A 410 12.43 -7.52 12.93
C SER A 410 10.92 -7.60 13.09
N VAL A 411 10.37 -6.57 13.74
CA VAL A 411 8.93 -6.37 13.94
C VAL A 411 8.49 -5.01 13.42
N LEU A 412 7.18 -4.82 13.18
CA LEU A 412 6.65 -3.51 12.87
C LEU A 412 6.91 -2.52 14.02
N ALA A 413 7.33 -1.30 13.66
CA ALA A 413 7.58 -0.24 14.62
C ALA A 413 6.29 0.29 15.28
N GLY A 414 6.44 1.04 16.37
CA GLY A 414 5.32 1.63 17.11
C GLY A 414 4.51 2.68 16.33
N CYS A 415 4.99 3.14 15.16
CA CYS A 415 4.30 4.12 14.32
C CYS A 415 3.08 3.53 13.59
N HIS A 416 2.95 2.20 13.53
CA HIS A 416 1.86 1.52 12.83
C HIS A 416 0.59 1.41 13.68
N ARG A 417 -0.60 1.49 13.08
CA ARG A 417 -1.84 1.21 13.84
C ARG A 417 -1.97 -0.25 14.20
N PRO A 418 -2.40 -0.54 15.44
CA PRO A 418 -2.86 -1.87 15.80
C PRO A 418 -3.93 -2.37 14.80
N ASN A 419 -3.72 -3.55 14.22
CA ASN A 419 -4.60 -4.21 13.24
C ASN A 419 -4.71 -3.55 11.86
N ARG A 420 -3.94 -2.49 11.58
CA ARG A 420 -3.88 -1.85 10.25
C ARG A 420 -2.42 -1.45 9.93
N PRO A 421 -1.53 -2.43 9.69
CA PRO A 421 -0.09 -2.19 9.57
C PRO A 421 0.31 -1.31 8.38
N ILE A 422 -0.57 -1.15 7.38
CA ILE A 422 -0.33 -0.21 6.27
C ILE A 422 -0.56 1.26 6.67
N LEU A 423 -1.19 1.53 7.82
CA LEU A 423 -1.41 2.88 8.31
C LEU A 423 -0.35 3.20 9.36
N GLN A 424 0.48 4.19 9.06
CA GLN A 424 1.56 4.66 9.91
C GLN A 424 1.50 6.18 10.06
N ASN A 425 1.98 6.74 11.17
CA ASN A 425 2.24 8.19 11.28
C ASN A 425 3.65 8.61 10.91
N GLU A 426 4.51 7.67 10.58
CA GLU A 426 5.89 7.96 10.30
C GLU A 426 6.41 6.99 9.25
N SER A 427 7.33 7.47 8.42
CA SER A 427 8.25 6.66 7.65
C SER A 427 9.62 7.31 7.74
N ASN A 428 10.67 6.52 7.68
CA ASN A 428 12.04 6.98 7.79
C ASN A 428 12.78 6.95 6.45
N ALA A 429 12.07 6.68 5.35
CA ALA A 429 12.61 6.81 4.00
C ALA A 429 11.56 7.47 3.12
N LEU A 430 11.77 8.76 2.84
CA LEU A 430 10.82 9.65 2.16
C LEU A 430 11.36 9.99 0.78
N GLY A 431 10.76 9.43 -0.27
CA GLY A 431 11.15 9.65 -1.66
C GLY A 431 10.29 10.71 -2.34
N MET A 432 10.89 11.65 -3.08
CA MET A 432 10.18 12.67 -3.84
C MET A 432 11.09 13.37 -4.86
N SER A 433 10.53 14.15 -5.79
CA SER A 433 11.33 15.06 -6.63
C SER A 433 11.80 16.29 -5.83
N ARG A 434 12.87 16.93 -6.27
CA ARG A 434 13.34 18.21 -5.69
C ARG A 434 12.30 19.33 -5.78
N ALA A 435 11.53 19.34 -6.87
CA ALA A 435 10.40 20.25 -7.04
C ALA A 435 9.34 20.01 -5.95
N THR A 436 8.99 18.75 -5.68
CA THR A 436 8.06 18.37 -4.59
C THR A 436 8.62 18.73 -3.22
N TRP A 437 9.92 18.51 -2.96
CA TRP A 437 10.58 18.92 -1.71
C TRP A 437 10.45 20.42 -1.46
N THR A 438 10.77 21.23 -2.47
CA THR A 438 10.70 22.69 -2.40
C THR A 438 9.24 23.15 -2.24
N ALA A 439 8.30 22.55 -2.97
CA ALA A 439 6.88 22.88 -2.88
C ALA A 439 6.26 22.49 -1.52
N LEU A 440 6.81 21.48 -0.85
CA LEU A 440 6.45 21.17 0.53
C LEU A 440 6.95 22.23 1.50
N GLY A 441 8.01 22.96 1.17
CA GLY A 441 8.67 23.92 2.05
C GLY A 441 9.72 23.27 2.95
N ASP A 442 10.43 22.25 2.43
CA ASP A 442 11.53 21.54 3.10
C ASP A 442 11.13 20.92 4.46
N TYR A 443 12.08 20.59 5.34
CA TYR A 443 11.76 20.44 6.76
C TYR A 443 11.46 21.81 7.38
N ASN A 444 10.46 21.87 8.25
CA ASN A 444 10.11 23.08 8.97
C ASN A 444 11.22 23.44 9.99
N GLU A 445 11.93 24.54 9.74
CA GLU A 445 13.05 25.00 10.57
C GLU A 445 12.63 25.50 11.96
N GLY A 446 11.32 25.61 12.24
CA GLY A 446 10.78 25.86 13.57
C GLY A 446 10.99 24.70 14.57
N PHE A 447 11.37 23.51 14.11
CA PHE A 447 11.79 22.40 14.98
C PHE A 447 13.27 22.53 15.33
N THR A 448 13.58 23.02 16.53
CA THR A 448 14.94 23.36 16.99
C THR A 448 15.45 22.44 18.08
N ARG A 449 14.60 21.59 18.67
CA ARG A 449 15.00 20.69 19.76
C ARG A 449 16.03 19.63 19.32
N PRO A 450 16.91 19.19 20.25
CA PRO A 450 17.78 18.04 20.02
C PRO A 450 16.99 16.83 19.53
N GLY A 451 17.47 16.16 18.48
CA GLY A 451 16.78 15.02 17.87
C GLY A 451 15.60 15.38 16.96
N GLY A 452 15.34 16.68 16.72
CA GLY A 452 14.36 17.17 15.75
C GLY A 452 12.89 17.03 16.16
N GLY A 453 12.60 16.62 17.41
CA GLY A 453 11.23 16.54 17.93
C GLY A 453 10.28 15.72 17.04
N LEU A 454 9.23 16.36 16.54
CA LEU A 454 8.24 15.74 15.64
C LEU A 454 8.40 16.17 14.16
N CYS A 455 9.55 16.73 13.76
CA CYS A 455 9.75 17.24 12.40
C CYS A 455 9.50 16.19 11.30
N ASN A 456 9.88 14.94 11.53
CA ASN A 456 9.64 13.84 10.57
C ASN A 456 8.15 13.49 10.45
N LEU A 457 7.42 13.48 11.57
CA LEU A 457 5.98 13.26 11.58
C LEU A 457 5.23 14.41 10.89
N GLU A 458 5.73 15.63 11.05
CA GLU A 458 5.21 16.84 10.40
C GLU A 458 5.37 16.77 8.87
N LEU A 459 6.59 16.54 8.37
CA LEU A 459 6.85 16.42 6.94
C LEU A 459 6.06 15.26 6.33
N PHE A 460 6.02 14.11 7.00
CA PHE A 460 5.24 12.97 6.54
C PHE A 460 3.74 13.27 6.47
N SER A 461 3.21 14.04 7.42
CA SER A 461 1.81 14.51 7.37
C SER A 461 1.57 15.43 6.18
N ARG A 462 2.46 16.39 5.91
CA ARG A 462 2.38 17.23 4.70
C ARG A 462 2.42 16.40 3.43
N MET A 463 3.32 15.43 3.32
CA MET A 463 3.41 14.50 2.19
C MET A 463 2.10 13.76 1.93
N LEU A 464 1.45 13.23 2.98
CA LEU A 464 0.16 12.52 2.87
C LEU A 464 -1.03 13.44 2.59
N SER A 465 -0.88 14.74 2.84
CA SER A 465 -1.92 15.76 2.66
C SER A 465 -1.88 16.44 1.29
N ARG A 466 -0.83 16.20 0.50
CA ARG A 466 -0.65 16.72 -0.86
C ARG A 466 -1.85 16.42 -1.76
N THR A 467 -2.21 17.39 -2.60
CA THR A 467 -3.30 17.29 -3.58
C THR A 467 -2.81 17.32 -5.03
N ASP A 468 -1.58 17.81 -5.22
CA ASP A 468 -0.83 17.93 -6.48
C ASP A 468 -0.12 16.63 -6.90
N GLY A 469 -0.04 15.64 -6.00
CA GLY A 469 0.47 14.31 -6.33
C GLY A 469 0.11 13.27 -5.26
N PRO A 470 0.10 11.96 -5.62
CA PRO A 470 -0.21 10.91 -4.66
C PRO A 470 0.98 10.58 -3.76
N ALA A 471 0.73 10.33 -2.48
CA ALA A 471 1.67 9.60 -1.64
C ALA A 471 1.51 8.08 -1.86
N ILE A 472 2.63 7.36 -1.90
CA ILE A 472 2.67 5.96 -2.34
C ILE A 472 3.50 5.11 -1.37
N LEU A 473 2.84 4.15 -0.73
CA LEU A 473 3.51 3.10 0.04
C LEU A 473 4.13 2.07 -0.91
N LEU A 474 5.45 1.90 -0.85
CA LEU A 474 6.16 0.80 -1.51
C LEU A 474 6.02 -0.47 -0.67
N ASP A 475 4.87 -1.14 -0.77
CA ASP A 475 4.60 -2.39 -0.06
C ASP A 475 5.67 -3.44 -0.40
N GLY A 476 6.07 -4.25 0.58
CA GLY A 476 7.18 -5.21 0.48
C GLY A 476 8.58 -4.62 0.68
N GLU A 477 8.70 -3.29 0.85
CA GLU A 477 9.93 -2.61 1.27
C GLU A 477 9.78 -2.00 2.66
N ALA A 478 10.91 -1.86 3.36
CA ALA A 478 10.96 -1.34 4.71
C ALA A 478 12.33 -0.73 5.04
N THR A 479 12.35 0.06 6.11
CA THR A 479 13.58 0.37 6.85
C THR A 479 13.59 -0.36 8.19
N PHE A 480 14.76 -0.77 8.66
CA PHE A 480 14.96 -1.54 9.88
C PHE A 480 15.77 -0.73 10.89
N HIS A 481 15.10 -0.25 11.94
CA HIS A 481 15.68 0.54 13.01
C HIS A 481 16.50 -0.31 13.96
N GLN A 482 17.70 0.15 14.21
CA GLN A 482 18.63 -0.41 15.16
C GLN A 482 18.44 0.30 16.50
N PHE A 483 18.72 -0.40 17.60
CA PHE A 483 18.69 0.19 18.93
C PHE A 483 19.93 1.05 19.16
N HIS A 484 19.72 2.32 19.53
CA HIS A 484 20.81 3.29 19.77
C HIS A 484 20.56 4.23 20.96
N GLY A 485 19.58 3.93 21.82
CA GLY A 485 19.34 4.71 23.05
C GLY A 485 18.91 6.18 22.86
N GLY A 486 18.52 6.60 21.66
CA GLY A 486 18.26 8.00 21.32
C GLY A 486 17.13 8.67 22.11
N ALA A 487 17.12 10.01 22.09
CA ALA A 487 16.25 10.89 22.89
C ALA A 487 14.73 10.57 22.79
N ALA A 488 14.27 10.13 21.62
CA ALA A 488 12.86 9.78 21.39
C ALA A 488 12.46 8.40 21.93
N THR A 489 13.41 7.49 22.14
CA THR A 489 13.15 6.08 22.49
C THR A 489 13.04 5.85 24.00
N ALA A 490 13.45 6.83 24.83
CA ALA A 490 13.65 6.62 26.27
C ALA A 490 12.72 7.41 27.21
N HIS A 491 11.99 8.46 26.77
CA HIS A 491 11.30 9.35 27.74
C HIS A 491 9.87 9.80 27.33
N PRO A 492 8.82 9.48 28.11
CA PRO A 492 7.47 10.04 27.95
C PRO A 492 7.42 11.58 27.99
N VAL A 493 8.32 12.17 28.79
CA VAL A 493 8.51 13.63 28.90
C VAL A 493 8.97 14.25 27.58
N TYR A 494 9.82 13.54 26.82
CA TYR A 494 10.31 14.00 25.53
C TYR A 494 9.19 14.09 24.49
N PHE A 495 8.27 13.11 24.48
CA PHE A 495 7.12 13.14 23.56
C PHE A 495 6.13 14.27 23.89
N ALA A 496 5.87 14.52 25.17
CA ALA A 496 5.02 15.64 25.59
C ALA A 496 5.60 16.99 25.17
N ALA A 497 6.89 17.23 25.43
CA ALA A 497 7.59 18.44 25.01
C ALA A 497 7.62 18.61 23.48
N SER A 498 7.78 17.51 22.74
CA SER A 498 7.81 17.54 21.27
C SER A 498 6.44 17.89 20.66
N LYS A 499 5.32 17.62 21.35
CA LYS A 499 4.00 18.09 20.91
C LYS A 499 3.83 19.60 21.09
N ALA A 500 4.37 20.18 22.17
CA ALA A 500 4.32 21.62 22.37
C ALA A 500 5.15 22.37 21.31
N GLU A 501 6.35 21.87 21.00
CA GLU A 501 7.15 22.37 19.87
C GLU A 501 6.40 22.24 18.54
N PHE A 502 5.75 21.09 18.28
CA PHE A 502 4.94 20.92 17.07
C PHE A 502 3.85 21.99 16.96
N ALA A 503 3.14 22.27 18.05
CA ALA A 503 2.11 23.31 18.07
C ALA A 503 2.68 24.70 17.81
N ALA A 504 3.82 25.02 18.42
CA ALA A 504 4.52 26.29 18.19
C ALA A 504 5.03 26.42 16.74
N ALA A 505 5.61 25.35 16.17
CA ALA A 505 6.21 25.36 14.84
C ALA A 505 5.18 25.32 13.70
N THR A 506 3.99 24.74 13.94
CA THR A 506 2.96 24.57 12.89
C THR A 506 1.71 25.41 13.11
N GLY A 507 1.54 26.01 14.28
CA GLY A 507 0.30 26.70 14.68
C GLY A 507 -0.86 25.75 14.98
N SER A 508 -0.64 24.44 15.11
CA SER A 508 -1.69 23.45 15.33
C SER A 508 -1.23 22.24 16.15
N ASP A 509 -2.12 21.64 16.93
CA ASP A 509 -1.80 20.41 17.66
C ASP A 509 -1.47 19.25 16.72
N TYR A 510 -0.52 18.40 17.12
CA TYR A 510 -0.20 17.20 16.38
C TYR A 510 -1.43 16.30 16.23
N ALA A 511 -1.79 16.04 14.97
CA ALA A 511 -2.83 15.10 14.59
C ALA A 511 -2.24 13.96 13.76
N TRP A 512 -2.88 12.80 13.89
CA TRP A 512 -2.50 11.63 13.10
C TRP A 512 -2.78 11.89 11.61
N PRO A 513 -1.85 11.57 10.70
CA PRO A 513 -1.92 12.08 9.33
C PRO A 513 -3.09 11.49 8.53
N PRO A 514 -3.51 12.17 7.44
CA PRO A 514 -4.64 11.75 6.64
C PRO A 514 -4.42 10.40 5.96
N ARG A 515 -5.53 9.70 5.70
CA ARG A 515 -5.56 8.32 5.18
C ARG A 515 -5.72 8.27 3.66
N SER A 516 -4.95 9.07 2.92
CA SER A 516 -5.02 9.08 1.45
C SER A 516 -3.65 8.75 0.88
N PHE A 517 -3.47 7.51 0.43
CA PHE A 517 -2.25 7.09 -0.26
C PHE A 517 -2.56 5.92 -1.20
N LEU A 518 -1.66 5.68 -2.13
CA LEU A 518 -1.68 4.51 -3.01
C LEU A 518 -0.71 3.45 -2.48
N ILE A 519 -0.95 2.20 -2.84
CA ILE A 519 -0.10 1.07 -2.49
C ILE A 519 0.51 0.54 -3.78
N ALA A 520 1.83 0.56 -3.88
CA ALA A 520 2.60 -0.06 -4.94
C ALA A 520 2.95 -1.49 -4.53
N PRO A 521 2.27 -2.54 -5.06
CA PRO A 521 2.60 -3.92 -4.68
C PRO A 521 3.99 -4.31 -5.17
N ALA A 522 4.63 -5.23 -4.42
CA ALA A 522 5.95 -5.76 -4.68
C ALA A 522 5.99 -6.89 -5.74
N ILE A 523 4.81 -7.38 -6.15
CA ILE A 523 4.66 -8.56 -7.03
C ILE A 523 5.43 -8.47 -8.35
N ALA A 524 5.57 -7.26 -8.92
CA ALA A 524 6.28 -7.04 -10.18
C ALA A 524 7.82 -7.11 -10.04
N TYR A 525 8.33 -7.36 -8.83
CA TYR A 525 9.74 -7.50 -8.50
C TYR A 525 10.01 -8.85 -7.82
N ASP A 526 9.08 -9.81 -7.97
CA ASP A 526 9.13 -11.13 -7.31
C ASP A 526 9.30 -11.06 -5.79
N ARG A 527 8.73 -10.02 -5.18
CA ARG A 527 8.75 -9.81 -3.73
C ARG A 527 7.37 -10.10 -3.12
N PRO A 528 7.31 -10.78 -1.96
CA PRO A 528 6.09 -10.88 -1.17
C PRO A 528 5.68 -9.51 -0.64
N SER A 529 4.37 -9.35 -0.46
CA SER A 529 3.82 -8.18 0.22
C SER A 529 4.25 -8.12 1.67
N SER A 530 4.20 -6.94 2.29
CA SER A 530 4.49 -6.81 3.72
C SER A 530 3.54 -7.63 4.60
N ALA A 531 2.33 -7.94 4.11
CA ALA A 531 1.38 -8.80 4.82
C ALA A 531 1.78 -10.28 4.80
N GLU A 532 2.54 -10.72 3.80
CA GLU A 532 3.04 -12.10 3.69
C GLU A 532 4.33 -12.30 4.48
N ARG A 533 5.14 -11.25 4.64
CA ARG A 533 6.40 -11.26 5.39
C ARG A 533 6.25 -11.15 6.91
N GLY A 534 5.04 -11.27 7.46
CA GLY A 534 4.77 -11.11 8.88
C GLY A 534 4.73 -9.63 9.30
N GLY A 535 3.52 -9.15 9.57
CA GLY A 535 3.27 -7.85 10.20
C GLY A 535 2.94 -8.00 11.67
#